data_AF-A0A8T6LE93-F1
#
_entry.id   AF-A0A8T6LE93-F1
#
_cell.length_a   1.000
_cell.length_b   1.000
_cell.length_c   1.000
_cell.angle_alpha   90.00
_cell.angle_beta   90.00
_cell.angle_gamma   90.00
#
_symmetry.space_group_name_H-M   'P 1'
#
loop_
_entity.id
_entity.type
_entity.pdbx_description
1 polymer ?
#
loop_
_entity_poly.entity_id
_entity_poly.type
_entity_poly.pdbx_seq_one_letter_code
_entity_poly.pdbx_strand_id
1 'polypeptide(L)'
;MMRLSGLAMLGVSVLALAGCDKTGAYGDVNSIIVGTSMELWDEVGETVTTGLEPTIFTVRDERTFKITYQDPLASDWGLLREFRQVL
;
A
#
# COMPACT_ATOMS: atom_id res chain seq x y z
N MET A 1 14.82 -42.94 8.83
CA MET A 1 14.01 -42.13 7.90
C MET A 1 12.86 -41.38 8.59
N MET A 2 12.19 -41.96 9.60
CA MET A 2 11.08 -41.32 10.35
C MET A 2 11.41 -40.02 11.11
N ARG A 3 12.69 -39.80 11.47
CA ARG A 3 13.14 -38.61 12.23
C ARG A 3 13.36 -37.36 11.37
N LEU A 4 13.60 -37.51 10.06
CA LEU A 4 13.72 -36.36 9.15
C LEU A 4 12.35 -35.79 8.78
N SER A 5 11.32 -36.65 8.67
CA SER A 5 9.96 -36.21 8.34
C SER A 5 9.34 -35.31 9.42
N GLY A 6 9.65 -35.55 10.70
CA GLY A 6 9.17 -34.73 11.80
C GLY A 6 9.74 -33.30 11.79
N LEU A 7 11.03 -33.15 11.46
CA LEU A 7 11.66 -31.83 11.35
C LEU A 7 11.14 -31.04 10.14
N ALA A 8 10.88 -31.71 9.01
CA ALA A 8 10.34 -31.07 7.82
C ALA A 8 8.92 -30.52 8.06
N MET A 9 8.08 -31.24 8.81
CA MET A 9 6.71 -30.82 9.12
C MET A 9 6.65 -29.64 10.11
N LEU A 10 7.61 -29.56 11.03
CA LEU A 10 7.75 -28.43 11.95
C LEU A 10 8.15 -27.14 11.20
N GLY A 11 9.06 -27.24 10.23
CA GLY A 11 9.54 -26.10 9.45
C GLY A 11 8.44 -25.43 8.60
N VAL A 12 7.54 -26.22 8.00
CA VAL A 12 6.43 -25.69 7.19
C VAL A 12 5.40 -24.94 8.05
N SER A 13 5.20 -25.37 9.30
CA SER A 13 4.23 -24.76 10.21
C SER A 13 4.67 -23.37 10.69
N VAL A 14 5.97 -23.14 10.85
CA VAL A 14 6.51 -21.82 11.24
C VAL A 14 6.35 -20.78 10.14
N LEU A 15 6.42 -21.19 8.87
CA LEU A 15 6.24 -20.28 7.72
C LEU A 15 4.78 -19.82 7.56
N ALA A 16 3.80 -20.62 7.98
CA ALA A 16 2.38 -20.28 7.91
C ALA A 16 1.97 -19.16 8.88
N LEU A 17 2.70 -18.99 10.00
CA LEU A 17 2.42 -17.96 11.00
C LEU A 17 2.83 -16.55 10.55
N ALA A 18 3.85 -16.42 9.70
CA ALA A 18 4.35 -15.12 9.24
C ALA A 18 3.36 -14.35 8.33
N GLY A 19 2.34 -15.03 7.80
CA GLY A 19 1.30 -14.41 6.97
C GLY A 19 0.03 -14.02 7.72
N CYS A 20 -0.17 -14.49 8.97
CA CYS A 20 -1.46 -14.42 9.64
C CYS A 20 -1.78 -13.05 10.27
N ASP A 21 -0.76 -12.22 10.53
CA ASP A 21 -0.91 -10.88 11.13
C ASP A 21 -1.10 -9.75 10.11
N LYS A 22 -1.08 -10.05 8.80
CA LYS A 22 -1.34 -9.02 7.78
C LYS A 22 -2.85 -8.95 7.53
N THR A 23 -3.52 -8.08 8.29
CA THR A 23 -4.91 -7.70 8.04
C THR A 23 -5.07 -7.22 6.59
N GLY A 24 -6.21 -7.53 5.97
CA GLY A 24 -6.52 -7.03 4.63
C GLY A 24 -6.39 -5.51 4.59
N ALA A 25 -5.90 -4.99 3.45
CA ALA A 25 -5.71 -3.55 3.29
C ALA A 25 -7.00 -2.79 3.58
N TYR A 26 -6.94 -1.81 4.48
CA TYR A 26 -8.09 -0.94 4.80
C TYR A 26 -8.16 0.25 3.83
N GLY A 27 -9.36 0.81 3.65
CA GLY A 27 -9.58 2.03 2.88
C GLY A 27 -10.32 1.87 1.54
N ASP A 28 -10.61 3.00 0.90
CA ASP A 28 -11.18 3.06 -0.45
C ASP A 28 -10.08 2.74 -1.48
N VAL A 29 -10.36 1.81 -2.40
CA VAL A 29 -9.40 1.32 -3.41
C VAL A 29 -8.90 2.41 -4.35
N ASN A 30 -9.62 3.52 -4.45
CA ASN A 30 -9.29 4.67 -5.26
C ASN A 30 -8.64 5.81 -4.45
N SER A 31 -8.37 5.60 -3.16
CA SER A 31 -7.59 6.56 -2.36
C SER A 31 -6.11 6.20 -2.42
N ILE A 32 -5.29 7.14 -2.90
CA ILE A 32 -3.85 6.97 -3.03
C ILE A 32 -3.16 7.93 -2.06
N ILE A 33 -2.26 7.39 -1.26
CA ILE A 33 -1.40 8.15 -0.34
C ILE A 33 0.02 8.11 -0.90
N VAL A 34 0.57 9.28 -1.19
CA VAL A 34 1.95 9.42 -1.70
C VAL A 34 2.87 9.69 -0.51
N GLY A 35 3.80 8.78 -0.24
CA GLY A 35 4.83 8.95 0.79
C GLY A 35 5.89 9.94 0.33
N THR A 36 5.83 11.19 0.78
CA THR A 36 6.78 12.25 0.39
C THR A 36 6.79 13.38 1.42
N SER A 37 7.85 14.21 1.43
CA SER A 37 7.86 15.45 2.22
C SER A 37 6.93 16.50 1.61
N MET A 38 6.54 17.49 2.41
CA MET A 38 5.72 18.62 1.94
C MET A 38 6.41 19.39 0.82
N GLU A 39 7.72 19.65 0.95
CA GLU A 39 8.48 20.43 -0.03
C GLU A 39 8.50 19.74 -1.39
N LEU A 40 8.69 18.42 -1.41
CA LEU A 40 8.69 17.65 -2.65
C LEU A 40 7.27 17.50 -3.20
N TRP A 41 6.25 17.40 -2.34
CA TRP A 41 4.86 17.38 -2.77
C TRP A 41 4.43 18.68 -3.47
N ASP A 42 4.88 19.83 -2.96
CA ASP A 42 4.61 21.13 -3.59
C ASP A 42 5.22 21.20 -5.01
N GLU A 43 6.32 20.49 -5.28
CA GLU A 43 6.96 20.43 -6.59
C GLU A 43 6.28 19.41 -7.53
N VAL A 44 5.96 18.21 -7.05
CA VAL A 44 5.53 17.09 -7.91
C VAL A 44 4.04 16.77 -7.85
N GLY A 45 3.30 17.34 -6.91
CA GLY A 45 1.93 16.93 -6.58
C GLY A 45 0.95 17.08 -7.74
N GLU A 46 1.06 18.16 -8.52
CA GLU A 46 0.25 18.37 -9.72
C GLU A 46 0.58 17.34 -10.81
N THR A 47 1.87 17.07 -11.03
CA THR A 47 2.34 16.08 -12.01
C THR A 47 1.87 14.68 -11.65
N VAL A 48 1.96 14.30 -10.38
CA VAL A 48 1.47 13.01 -9.87
C VAL A 48 -0.05 12.93 -10.01
N THR A 49 -0.78 13.99 -9.62
CA THR A 49 -2.23 14.03 -9.71
C THR A 49 -2.70 13.86 -11.16
N THR A 50 -2.13 14.64 -12.08
CA THR A 50 -2.47 14.60 -13.50
C THR A 50 -2.04 13.28 -14.14
N GLY A 51 -0.86 12.76 -13.78
CA GLY A 51 -0.35 11.49 -14.32
C GLY A 51 -1.17 10.26 -13.88
N LEU A 52 -1.85 10.36 -12.74
CA LEU A 52 -2.75 9.33 -12.23
C LEU A 52 -4.20 9.52 -12.68
N GLU A 53 -4.59 10.67 -13.25
CA GLU A 53 -5.91 10.82 -13.86
C GLU A 53 -6.08 9.79 -15.00
N PRO A 54 -7.27 9.18 -15.12
CA PRO A 54 -7.50 8.13 -16.11
C PRO A 54 -7.30 8.67 -17.53
N THR A 55 -6.49 7.98 -18.34
CA THR A 55 -6.42 8.25 -19.79
C THR A 55 -7.69 7.78 -20.52
N ILE A 56 -8.59 7.08 -19.82
CA ILE A 56 -9.85 6.56 -20.37
C ILE A 56 -10.96 7.57 -20.06
N PHE A 57 -11.48 8.20 -21.10
CA PHE A 57 -12.67 9.04 -21.01
C PHE A 57 -13.87 8.18 -20.63
N THR A 58 -14.28 8.24 -19.36
CA THR A 58 -15.62 7.75 -18.99
C THR A 58 -16.66 8.77 -19.47
N VAL A 59 -17.93 8.38 -19.53
CA VAL A 59 -19.02 9.27 -20.00
C VAL A 59 -19.19 10.51 -19.10
N ARG A 60 -18.56 10.52 -17.91
CA ARG A 60 -18.53 11.63 -16.97
C ARG A 60 -17.08 12.06 -16.71
N ASP A 61 -16.89 13.35 -16.55
CA ASP A 61 -15.61 13.92 -16.12
C ASP A 61 -15.53 13.79 -14.58
N GLU A 62 -15.05 12.65 -14.11
CA GLU A 62 -14.87 12.35 -12.69
C GLU A 62 -13.45 11.87 -12.43
N ARG A 63 -12.80 12.48 -11.43
CA ARG A 63 -11.50 12.01 -10.95
C ARG A 63 -11.64 10.60 -10.39
N THR A 64 -10.92 9.66 -10.98
CA THR A 64 -10.91 8.26 -10.51
C THR A 64 -10.27 8.13 -9.14
N PHE A 65 -9.16 8.85 -8.89
CA PHE A 65 -8.41 8.73 -7.65
C PHE A 65 -8.55 9.97 -6.75
N LYS A 66 -8.62 9.72 -5.44
CA LYS A 66 -8.43 10.74 -4.40
C LYS A 66 -6.99 10.63 -3.92
N ILE A 67 -6.19 11.65 -4.20
CA ILE A 67 -4.75 11.62 -3.94
C ILE A 67 -4.42 12.58 -2.81
N THR A 68 -3.61 12.11 -1.86
CA THR A 68 -3.07 12.91 -0.76
C THR A 68 -1.60 12.56 -0.53
N TYR A 69 -0.85 13.43 0.14
CA TYR A 69 0.52 13.13 0.55
C TYR A 69 0.60 12.97 2.06
N GLN A 70 1.54 12.15 2.51
CA GLN A 70 1.89 12.02 3.91
C GLN A 70 3.40 11.86 4.06
N ASP A 71 3.97 12.54 5.06
CA ASP A 71 5.38 12.45 5.38
C ASP A 71 5.71 11.08 6.00
N PRO A 72 6.58 10.26 5.38
CA PRO A 72 6.96 8.97 5.93
C PRO A 72 7.69 9.02 7.28
N LEU A 73 8.19 10.20 7.66
CA LEU A 73 8.84 10.45 8.94
C LEU A 73 7.86 10.87 10.04
N ALA A 74 6.60 11.16 9.69
CA ALA A 74 5.56 11.49 10.65
C ALA A 74 5.19 10.27 11.51
N SER A 75 4.76 10.52 12.74
CA SER A 75 4.49 9.48 13.74
C SER A 75 3.32 8.56 13.37
N ASP A 76 2.42 9.02 12.51
CA ASP A 76 1.24 8.31 12.02
C ASP A 76 1.51 7.46 10.77
N TRP A 77 2.68 7.58 10.13
CA TRP A 77 3.02 6.81 8.93
C TRP A 77 2.89 5.29 9.11
N GLY A 78 3.22 4.80 10.32
CA GLY A 78 3.07 3.38 10.66
C GLY A 78 1.65 2.85 10.52
N LEU A 79 0.64 3.69 10.79
CA LEU A 79 -0.78 3.34 10.63
C LEU A 79 -1.19 3.28 9.16
N LEU A 80 -0.57 4.11 8.32
CA LEU A 80 -0.85 4.15 6.88
C LEU A 80 -0.30 2.93 6.12
N ARG A 81 0.62 2.17 6.74
CA ARG A 81 1.12 0.90 6.19
C ARG A 81 0.07 -0.20 6.18
N GLU A 82 -1.06 -0.01 6.85
CA GLU A 82 -2.21 -0.91 6.78
C GLU A 82 -3.05 -0.70 5.50
N PHE A 83 -2.81 0.39 4.75
CA PHE A 83 -3.41 0.60 3.44
C PHE A 83 -2.69 -0.22 2.37
N ARG A 84 -3.38 -0.44 1.25
CA ARG A 84 -2.80 -1.16 0.09
C ARG A 84 -1.60 -0.38 -0.43
N GLN A 85 -0.42 -1.00 -0.33
CA GLN A 85 0.80 -0.44 -0.88
C GLN A 85 0.82 -0.68 -2.40
N VAL A 86 1.08 0.39 -3.16
CA VAL A 86 1.17 0.36 -4.62
C VAL A 86 2.45 1.11 -4.97
N LEU A 87 3.50 0.33 -5.28
CA LEU A 87 4.91 0.72 -5.54
C LEU A 87 5.76 0.98 -4.29
#